data_AF-U5S4Z9-F1
#
_entry.id   AF-U5S4Z9-F1
#
_cell.length_a   1.000
_cell.length_b   1.000
_cell.length_c   1.000
_cell.angle_alpha   90.00
_cell.angle_beta   90.00
_cell.angle_gamma   90.00
#
_symmetry.space_group_name_H-M   'P 1'
#
loop_
_entity.id
_entity.type
_entity.pdbx_description
1 polymer ?
#
loop_
_entity_poly.entity_id
_entity_poly.type
_entity_poly.pdbx_seq_one_letter_code
_entity_poly.pdbx_strand_id
1 'polypeptide(L)'
;REHGFAQIVRRSSTGDWSGEPGDWGPVLLAAVKEKNKHLAEISDIERLDYTWSSTLQVAMDRWHINLAPGKFEPAPISATKVEMSPAEATAKIKKMARWLGAEQVGICEVTEDMKPFFYSIGRKHGNYSGPVANYEEDEGREIPWPYPYKYCIVLADKCDTDTLSALEGPLVEASARVSCSICDFLPHYLESIIRALGYDAKANPFSDTDIIEAPFAVKAGLGELGRSGLLVSPWGAQLRLLEVFTNMPLVPDMPIDFGLQEFCKVCKKCAENCPSQAISMDDEPSEVITTVKSIRWLQDEKKCLARRLAYGCAKCQSVCPWS
;
A
#
# COMPACT_ATOMS: atom_id res chain seq x y z
N ARG A 1 0.26 16.16 -0.99
CA ARG A 1 1.07 16.97 -1.93
C ARG A 1 1.27 18.31 -1.22
N GLU A 2 2.15 18.42 -0.23
CA GLU A 2 3.62 18.59 -0.38
C GLU A 2 4.51 17.46 0.16
N HIS A 3 4.03 16.60 1.05
CA HIS A 3 4.50 15.21 1.14
C HIS A 3 3.25 14.33 1.11
N GLY A 4 3.24 13.30 0.26
CA GLY A 4 2.18 12.31 0.30
C GLY A 4 2.15 11.75 1.72
N PHE A 5 1.01 11.81 2.40
CA PHE A 5 0.84 11.19 3.71
C PHE A 5 0.79 9.66 3.52
N ALA A 6 1.91 9.09 3.07
CA ALA A 6 2.03 7.70 2.67
C ALA A 6 2.25 6.84 3.92
N GLN A 7 1.32 6.86 4.87
CA GLN A 7 1.52 6.21 6.19
C GLN A 7 2.82 6.69 6.91
N ILE A 8 3.36 7.86 6.54
CA ILE A 8 4.64 8.43 7.01
C ILE A 8 4.44 9.15 8.35
N VAL A 9 3.94 8.41 9.33
CA VAL A 9 4.40 8.61 10.70
C VAL A 9 4.71 7.21 11.16
N ARG A 10 6.00 6.87 11.24
CA ARG A 10 6.39 5.51 11.62
C ARG A 10 6.81 5.48 13.08
N ARG A 11 5.89 4.91 13.86
CA ARG A 11 5.87 4.15 15.14
C ARG A 11 7.16 3.87 15.90
N SER A 12 8.32 3.89 15.26
CA SER A 12 9.63 3.81 15.91
C SER A 12 10.24 5.19 16.16
N SER A 13 9.64 6.27 15.64
CA SER A 13 10.15 7.61 15.90
C SER A 13 9.89 8.01 17.35
N THR A 14 10.98 8.44 18.00
CA THR A 14 10.96 9.09 19.31
C THR A 14 10.97 10.62 19.19
N GLY A 15 10.91 11.14 17.95
CA GLY A 15 10.97 12.57 17.65
C GLY A 15 9.73 13.34 18.13
N ASP A 16 9.90 14.65 18.35
CA ASP A 16 8.79 15.58 18.59
C ASP A 16 8.22 16.05 17.25
N TRP A 17 6.97 15.67 16.98
CA TRP A 17 6.28 15.93 15.70
C TRP A 17 5.34 17.13 15.76
N SER A 18 5.40 17.94 16.81
CA SER A 18 4.47 19.06 17.05
C SER A 18 4.53 20.19 15.99
N GLY A 19 5.51 20.19 15.09
CA GLY A 19 5.76 21.27 14.12
C GLY A 19 5.59 20.94 12.63
N GLU A 20 5.10 19.77 12.23
CA GLU A 20 4.99 19.40 10.80
C GLU A 20 3.80 20.04 10.06
N PRO A 21 3.84 20.19 8.71
CA PRO A 21 2.78 20.83 7.93
C PRO A 21 1.42 20.11 8.05
N GLY A 22 0.43 20.84 8.60
CA GLY A 22 -0.92 20.36 8.89
C GLY A 22 -1.13 20.04 10.38
N ASP A 23 -2.38 20.06 10.85
CA ASP A 23 -2.75 19.78 12.26
C ASP A 23 -2.62 18.28 12.61
N TRP A 24 -1.44 17.71 12.40
CA TRP A 24 -1.11 16.31 12.67
C TRP A 24 -0.27 16.18 13.95
N GLY A 25 0.64 17.12 14.20
CA GLY A 25 1.58 17.06 15.31
C GLY A 25 0.98 16.72 16.68
N PRO A 26 -0.13 17.35 17.09
CA PRO A 26 -0.80 17.00 18.35
C PRO A 26 -1.27 15.55 18.42
N VAL A 27 -1.83 15.01 17.32
CA VAL A 27 -2.33 13.62 17.24
C VAL A 27 -1.17 12.63 17.36
N LEU A 28 -0.06 12.90 16.67
CA LEU A 28 1.11 12.02 16.67
C LEU A 28 1.78 12.00 18.04
N LEU A 29 1.97 13.18 18.65
CA LEU A 29 2.53 13.29 19.99
C LEU A 29 1.67 12.56 21.02
N ALA A 30 0.34 12.67 20.94
CA ALA A 30 -0.57 11.93 21.79
C ALA A 30 -0.43 10.41 21.61
N ALA A 31 -0.34 9.93 20.36
CA ALA A 31 -0.16 8.51 20.07
C ALA A 31 1.19 7.96 20.60
N VAL A 32 2.27 8.74 20.50
CA VAL A 32 3.58 8.35 21.05
C VAL A 32 3.55 8.27 22.58
N LYS A 33 2.92 9.25 23.25
CA LYS A 33 2.74 9.22 24.71
C LYS A 33 1.94 8.01 25.15
N GLU A 34 0.85 7.71 24.43
CA GLU A 34 0.00 6.56 24.69
C GLU A 34 0.77 5.24 24.49
N LYS A 35 1.56 5.12 23.42
CA LYS A 35 2.46 3.98 23.21
C LYS A 35 3.38 3.75 24.41
N ASN A 36 4.04 4.80 24.88
CA ASN A 36 5.00 4.69 25.99
C ASN A 36 4.32 4.28 27.29
N LYS A 37 3.11 4.79 27.54
CA LYS A 37 2.28 4.35 28.67
C LYS A 37 1.93 2.87 28.56
N HIS A 38 1.45 2.43 27.40
CA HIS A 38 1.12 1.02 27.16
C HIS A 38 2.34 0.10 27.39
N LEU A 39 3.51 0.46 26.85
CA LEU A 39 4.76 -0.31 27.04
C LEU A 39 5.19 -0.43 28.51
N ALA A 40 4.83 0.54 29.36
CA ALA A 40 5.09 0.48 30.80
C ALA A 40 4.14 -0.48 31.53
N GLU A 41 2.93 -0.69 31.02
CA GLU A 41 1.86 -1.48 31.65
C GLU A 41 1.82 -2.96 31.22
N ILE A 42 2.39 -3.30 30.06
CA ILE A 42 2.43 -4.68 29.55
C ILE A 42 3.36 -5.60 30.35
N SER A 43 3.06 -6.90 30.31
CA SER A 43 3.84 -7.96 30.95
C SER A 43 5.22 -8.13 30.32
N ASP A 44 6.13 -8.80 31.03
CA ASP A 44 7.49 -9.07 30.52
C ASP A 44 7.49 -9.96 29.27
N ILE A 45 6.52 -10.88 29.16
CA ILE A 45 6.35 -11.72 27.97
C ILE A 45 5.94 -10.86 26.77
N GLU A 46 4.96 -9.97 26.95
CA GLU A 46 4.53 -9.05 25.89
C GLU A 46 5.67 -8.09 25.48
N ARG A 47 6.46 -7.58 26.44
CA ARG A 47 7.65 -6.77 26.12
C ARG A 47 8.66 -7.53 25.29
N LEU A 48 8.86 -8.82 25.56
CA LEU A 48 9.73 -9.67 24.78
C LEU A 48 9.20 -9.83 23.35
N ASP A 49 7.89 -10.02 23.16
CA ASP A 49 7.26 -10.10 21.84
C ASP A 49 7.39 -8.78 21.05
N TYR A 50 7.20 -7.63 21.71
CA TYR A 50 7.48 -6.31 21.12
C TYR A 50 8.93 -6.18 20.67
N THR A 51 9.87 -6.70 21.45
CA THR A 51 11.30 -6.70 21.13
C THR A 51 11.57 -7.54 19.89
N TRP A 52 11.11 -8.80 19.86
CA TRP A 52 11.24 -9.70 18.71
C TRP A 52 10.60 -9.12 17.44
N SER A 53 9.38 -8.60 17.56
CA SER A 53 8.69 -7.94 16.45
C SER A 53 9.51 -6.77 15.90
N SER A 54 10.07 -5.93 16.77
CA SER A 54 10.89 -4.80 16.36
C SER A 54 12.17 -5.26 15.64
N THR A 55 12.85 -6.30 16.15
CA THR A 55 14.02 -6.89 15.51
C THR A 55 13.69 -7.47 14.14
N LEU A 56 12.58 -8.20 14.02
CA LEU A 56 12.12 -8.76 12.74
C LEU A 56 11.82 -7.65 11.73
N GLN A 57 11.12 -6.60 12.16
CA GLN A 57 10.84 -5.43 11.32
C GLN A 57 12.13 -4.80 10.79
N VAL A 58 13.12 -4.55 11.65
CA VAL A 58 14.43 -3.98 11.25
C VAL A 58 15.15 -4.88 10.26
N ALA A 59 15.13 -6.20 10.48
CA ALA A 59 15.78 -7.16 9.59
C ALA A 59 15.15 -7.16 8.19
N MET A 60 13.82 -7.08 8.09
CA MET A 60 13.10 -7.07 6.81
C MET A 60 13.21 -5.74 6.08
N ASP A 61 13.13 -4.62 6.81
CA ASP A 61 13.26 -3.27 6.25
C ASP A 61 14.58 -3.05 5.51
N ARG A 62 15.61 -3.86 5.79
CA ARG A 62 16.89 -3.83 5.07
C ARG A 62 16.74 -4.07 3.56
N TRP A 63 15.72 -4.80 3.14
CA TRP A 63 15.44 -5.01 1.71
C TRP A 63 14.86 -3.74 1.06
N HIS A 64 13.96 -3.04 1.74
CA HIS A 64 13.47 -1.73 1.29
C HIS A 64 14.60 -0.70 1.15
N ILE A 65 15.59 -0.71 2.05
CA ILE A 65 16.79 0.15 1.97
C ILE A 65 17.55 -0.10 0.67
N ASN A 66 17.73 -1.37 0.31
CA ASN A 66 18.53 -1.76 -0.84
C ASN A 66 17.78 -1.55 -2.16
N LEU A 67 16.45 -1.68 -2.15
CA LEU A 67 15.55 -1.45 -3.30
C LEU A 67 15.04 0.00 -3.38
N ALA A 68 15.59 0.92 -2.58
CA ALA A 68 15.14 2.30 -2.57
C ALA A 68 15.50 3.02 -3.90
N PRO A 69 14.70 4.04 -4.29
CA PRO A 69 15.03 4.98 -5.36
C PRO A 69 16.50 5.39 -5.38
N GLY A 70 17.11 5.32 -6.55
CA GLY A 70 18.51 5.71 -6.76
C GLY A 70 19.55 4.71 -6.26
N LYS A 71 19.16 3.61 -5.59
CA LYS A 71 20.07 2.52 -5.20
C LYS A 71 19.89 1.27 -6.06
N PHE A 72 18.67 0.97 -6.45
CA PHE A 72 18.38 -0.07 -7.43
C PHE A 72 18.39 0.52 -8.84
N GLU A 73 19.27 0.02 -9.70
CA GLU A 73 19.30 0.38 -11.12
C GLU A 73 18.44 -0.61 -11.92
N PRO A 74 17.40 -0.16 -12.64
CA PRO A 74 16.62 -1.04 -13.50
C PRO A 74 17.48 -1.66 -14.59
N ALA A 75 17.17 -2.90 -14.97
CA ALA A 75 17.83 -3.55 -16.10
C ALA A 75 17.77 -2.66 -17.37
N PRO A 76 18.77 -2.69 -18.27
CA PRO A 76 18.65 -1.96 -19.53
C PRO A 76 17.47 -2.52 -20.35
N ILE A 77 16.80 -1.64 -21.10
CA ILE A 77 15.81 -2.09 -22.09
C ILE A 77 16.57 -2.81 -23.20
N SER A 78 16.15 -4.04 -23.51
CA SER A 78 16.76 -4.83 -24.59
C SER A 78 16.65 -4.09 -25.93
N ALA A 79 17.75 -4.03 -26.67
CA ALA A 79 17.76 -3.50 -28.03
C ALA A 79 16.93 -4.36 -29.00
N THR A 80 16.74 -5.65 -28.68
CA THR A 80 15.86 -6.55 -29.43
C THR A 80 14.49 -6.58 -28.79
N LYS A 81 13.52 -6.02 -29.50
CA LYS A 81 12.11 -6.02 -29.10
C LYS A 81 11.43 -7.30 -29.56
N VAL A 82 10.79 -7.99 -28.62
CA VAL A 82 10.02 -9.21 -28.91
C VAL A 82 8.60 -8.79 -29.31
N GLU A 83 8.29 -8.87 -30.60
CA GLU A 83 6.97 -8.49 -31.11
C GLU A 83 5.91 -9.56 -30.79
N MET A 84 4.79 -9.11 -30.22
CA MET A 84 3.66 -9.93 -29.80
C MET A 84 2.37 -9.13 -29.99
N SER A 85 1.25 -9.80 -30.24
CA SER A 85 -0.06 -9.14 -30.12
C SER A 85 -0.33 -8.75 -28.66
N PRO A 86 -1.14 -7.70 -28.39
CA PRO A 86 -1.49 -7.32 -27.01
C PRO A 86 -2.11 -8.46 -26.20
N ALA A 87 -2.89 -9.34 -26.83
CA ALA A 87 -3.50 -10.49 -26.19
C ALA A 87 -2.46 -11.54 -25.75
N GLU A 88 -1.49 -11.84 -26.61
CA GLU A 88 -0.39 -12.76 -26.28
C GLU A 88 0.51 -12.20 -25.19
N ALA A 89 0.87 -10.91 -25.28
CA ALA A 89 1.63 -10.20 -24.26
C ALA A 89 0.93 -10.28 -22.91
N THR A 90 -0.37 -9.96 -22.88
CA THR A 90 -1.20 -10.01 -21.66
C THR A 90 -1.22 -11.39 -21.03
N ALA A 91 -1.48 -12.44 -21.83
CA ALA A 91 -1.52 -13.80 -21.33
C ALA A 91 -0.17 -14.25 -20.74
N LYS A 92 0.95 -13.89 -21.39
CA LYS A 92 2.31 -14.22 -20.90
C LYS A 92 2.67 -13.45 -19.64
N ILE A 93 2.41 -12.15 -19.59
CA ILE A 93 2.67 -11.29 -18.43
C ILE A 93 1.87 -11.77 -17.22
N LYS A 94 0.56 -12.03 -17.38
CA LYS A 94 -0.26 -12.58 -16.30
C LYS A 94 0.25 -13.93 -15.82
N LYS A 95 0.66 -14.81 -16.74
CA LYS A 95 1.24 -16.12 -16.38
C LYS A 95 2.56 -15.98 -15.60
N MET A 96 3.44 -15.07 -16.03
CA MET A 96 4.72 -14.81 -15.36
C MET A 96 4.51 -14.21 -13.97
N ALA A 97 3.64 -13.21 -13.83
CA ALA A 97 3.31 -12.62 -12.55
C ALA A 97 2.77 -13.66 -11.55
N ARG A 98 1.87 -14.55 -11.99
CA ARG A 98 1.39 -15.68 -11.17
C ARG A 98 2.50 -16.65 -10.81
N TRP A 99 3.42 -16.96 -11.73
CA TRP A 99 4.57 -17.82 -11.45
C TRP A 99 5.50 -17.20 -10.41
N LEU A 100 5.66 -15.87 -10.42
CA LEU A 100 6.42 -15.13 -9.41
C LEU A 100 5.70 -14.98 -8.06
N GLY A 101 4.48 -15.50 -7.92
CA GLY A 101 3.74 -15.55 -6.67
C GLY A 101 2.53 -14.62 -6.57
N ALA A 102 2.20 -13.82 -7.59
CA ALA A 102 1.01 -12.98 -7.52
C ALA A 102 -0.27 -13.83 -7.57
N GLU A 103 -1.10 -13.74 -6.53
CA GLU A 103 -2.39 -14.45 -6.50
C GLU A 103 -3.40 -13.87 -7.50
N GLN A 104 -3.43 -12.54 -7.58
CA GLN A 104 -4.30 -11.80 -8.49
C GLN A 104 -3.46 -10.87 -9.38
N VAL A 105 -3.87 -10.77 -10.64
CA VAL A 105 -3.20 -9.94 -11.66
C VAL A 105 -4.25 -9.29 -12.54
N GLY A 106 -4.26 -7.96 -12.54
CA GLY A 106 -5.13 -7.12 -13.34
C GLY A 106 -4.31 -6.10 -14.11
N ILE A 107 -4.88 -5.56 -15.19
CA ILE A 107 -4.23 -4.55 -16.02
C ILE A 107 -5.22 -3.42 -16.27
N CYS A 108 -4.80 -2.17 -16.11
CA CYS A 108 -5.59 -1.02 -16.51
C CYS A 108 -4.77 -0.04 -17.37
N GLU A 109 -5.47 0.79 -18.15
CA GLU A 109 -4.84 1.94 -18.81
C GLU A 109 -4.75 3.12 -17.83
N VAL A 110 -3.65 3.86 -17.92
CA VAL A 110 -3.48 5.16 -17.27
C VAL A 110 -4.22 6.20 -18.10
N THR A 111 -5.36 6.65 -17.59
CA THR A 111 -6.26 7.58 -18.28
C THR A 111 -6.39 8.91 -17.52
N GLU A 112 -6.93 9.95 -18.16
CA GLU A 112 -7.01 11.30 -17.56
C GLU A 112 -7.80 11.37 -16.24
N ASP A 113 -8.82 10.53 -16.08
CA ASP A 113 -9.58 10.39 -14.81
C ASP A 113 -8.72 9.90 -13.64
N MET A 114 -7.53 9.35 -13.90
CA MET A 114 -6.63 8.84 -12.87
C MET A 114 -5.67 9.89 -12.32
N LYS A 115 -5.58 11.07 -12.94
CA LYS A 115 -4.70 12.17 -12.50
C LYS A 115 -4.79 12.46 -10.99
N PRO A 116 -5.98 12.50 -10.36
CA PRO A 116 -6.07 12.77 -8.92
C PRO A 116 -5.39 11.72 -8.04
N PHE A 117 -5.17 10.51 -8.55
CA PHE A 117 -4.59 9.40 -7.81
C PHE A 117 -3.06 9.32 -7.91
N PHE A 118 -2.40 10.22 -8.66
CA PHE A 118 -0.95 10.36 -8.62
C PHE A 118 -0.53 11.27 -7.46
N TYR A 119 0.69 11.13 -6.96
CA TYR A 119 1.35 12.16 -6.15
C TYR A 119 2.00 13.23 -7.05
N SER A 120 2.28 14.43 -6.52
CA SER A 120 3.00 15.50 -7.25
C SER A 120 4.48 15.35 -7.06
N ILE A 121 4.84 14.94 -5.85
CA ILE A 121 6.20 14.75 -5.40
C ILE A 121 6.31 13.29 -4.98
N GLY A 122 7.10 12.54 -5.74
CA GLY A 122 7.57 11.20 -5.41
C GLY A 122 8.87 11.28 -4.63
N ARG A 123 9.46 10.12 -4.34
CA ARG A 123 10.69 10.02 -3.53
C ARG A 123 11.93 9.97 -4.40
N LYS A 124 13.05 10.52 -3.90
CA LYS A 124 14.36 10.45 -4.56
C LYS A 124 15.28 9.38 -3.97
N HIS A 125 15.16 9.13 -2.65
CA HIS A 125 16.04 8.18 -1.93
C HIS A 125 15.26 7.08 -1.20
N GLY A 126 13.93 7.05 -1.34
CA GLY A 126 13.04 6.14 -0.62
C GLY A 126 12.92 6.46 0.87
N ASN A 127 12.19 5.63 1.60
CA ASN A 127 11.88 5.87 3.02
C ASN A 127 13.01 5.49 4.01
N TYR A 128 14.14 4.97 3.51
CA TYR A 128 15.14 4.34 4.39
C TYR A 128 16.59 4.67 3.96
N SER A 129 16.98 5.92 4.16
CA SER A 129 18.38 6.35 4.16
C SER A 129 18.97 6.19 5.58
N GLY A 130 19.30 4.96 6.00
CA GLY A 130 20.05 4.70 7.24
C GLY A 130 19.46 3.63 8.18
N PRO A 131 20.10 3.37 9.34
CA PRO A 131 19.62 2.42 10.36
C PRO A 131 18.39 2.92 11.13
N VAL A 132 18.07 4.22 11.00
CA VAL A 132 16.86 4.89 11.49
C VAL A 132 16.27 5.64 10.30
N ALA A 133 14.94 5.60 10.14
CA ALA A 133 14.26 6.29 9.04
C ALA A 133 14.36 7.81 9.22
N ASN A 134 15.35 8.43 8.57
CA ASN A 134 15.52 9.88 8.56
C ASN A 134 14.97 10.44 7.25
N TYR A 135 13.77 11.04 7.33
CA TYR A 135 13.10 11.69 6.20
C TYR A 135 13.66 13.09 5.89
N GLU A 136 14.51 13.65 6.77
CA GLU A 136 14.99 15.03 6.69
C GLU A 136 15.85 15.33 5.44
N GLU A 137 16.23 14.32 4.65
CA GLU A 137 17.13 14.45 3.48
C GLU A 137 16.48 14.13 2.11
N ASP A 138 15.18 13.78 2.02
CA ASP A 138 14.53 13.52 0.72
C ASP A 138 13.77 14.76 0.22
N GLU A 139 14.44 15.57 -0.60
CA GLU A 139 13.86 16.74 -1.30
C GLU A 139 12.74 16.38 -2.29
N GLY A 140 12.53 15.09 -2.55
CA GLY A 140 11.52 14.57 -3.46
C GLY A 140 11.89 14.74 -4.94
N ARG A 141 11.09 14.10 -5.80
CA ARG A 141 11.14 14.28 -7.26
C ARG A 141 9.76 14.61 -7.78
N GLU A 142 9.67 15.50 -8.77
CA GLU A 142 8.39 15.76 -9.42
C GLU A 142 7.90 14.51 -10.16
N ILE A 143 6.64 14.14 -9.95
CA ILE A 143 5.97 13.10 -10.71
C ILE A 143 5.27 13.78 -11.89
N PRO A 144 5.68 13.46 -13.14
CA PRO A 144 5.17 14.15 -14.30
C PRO A 144 3.69 13.83 -14.55
N TRP A 145 2.98 14.80 -15.11
CA TRP A 145 1.69 14.61 -15.77
C TRP A 145 1.72 15.28 -17.15
N PRO A 146 1.34 14.60 -18.25
CA PRO A 146 0.89 13.21 -18.35
C PRO A 146 1.95 12.20 -17.90
N TYR A 147 1.51 11.09 -17.30
CA TYR A 147 2.41 10.04 -16.83
C TYR A 147 2.99 9.26 -18.02
N PRO A 148 4.29 8.89 -18.03
CA PRO A 148 4.98 8.40 -19.23
C PRO A 148 4.63 6.96 -19.65
N TYR A 149 3.78 6.27 -18.89
CA TYR A 149 3.41 4.88 -19.12
C TYR A 149 1.92 4.74 -19.40
N LYS A 150 1.57 4.03 -20.47
CA LYS A 150 0.18 3.82 -20.89
C LYS A 150 -0.56 2.79 -20.03
N TYR A 151 0.12 1.74 -19.57
CA TYR A 151 -0.50 0.64 -18.83
C TYR A 151 0.05 0.52 -17.42
N CYS A 152 -0.81 0.10 -16.51
CA CYS A 152 -0.46 -0.30 -15.15
C CYS A 152 -0.88 -1.77 -14.96
N ILE A 153 0.08 -2.64 -14.67
CA ILE A 153 -0.16 -4.01 -14.23
C ILE A 153 -0.28 -3.96 -12.70
N VAL A 154 -1.45 -4.31 -12.18
CA VAL A 154 -1.72 -4.36 -10.74
C VAL A 154 -1.70 -5.81 -10.29
N LEU A 155 -0.98 -6.07 -9.22
CA LEU A 155 -0.86 -7.37 -8.58
C LEU A 155 -1.48 -7.26 -7.20
N ALA A 156 -2.15 -8.32 -6.75
CA ALA A 156 -2.54 -8.44 -5.36
C ALA A 156 -2.11 -9.80 -4.79
N ASP A 157 -1.52 -9.74 -3.61
CA ASP A 157 -1.05 -10.90 -2.85
C ASP A 157 -1.73 -10.94 -1.49
N LYS A 158 -2.07 -12.13 -1.00
CA LYS A 158 -2.78 -12.30 0.27
C LYS A 158 -1.79 -12.24 1.42
N CYS A 159 -2.08 -11.35 2.36
CA CYS A 159 -1.31 -11.24 3.59
C CYS A 159 -1.52 -12.49 4.46
N ASP A 160 -0.58 -12.74 5.37
CA ASP A 160 -0.68 -13.82 6.36
C ASP A 160 -1.95 -13.68 7.22
N THR A 161 -2.97 -14.46 6.85
CA THR A 161 -4.31 -14.35 7.43
C THR A 161 -4.33 -14.73 8.89
N ASP A 162 -3.50 -15.67 9.32
CA ASP A 162 -3.48 -16.13 10.70
C ASP A 162 -2.94 -15.02 11.60
N THR A 163 -1.83 -14.38 11.21
CA THR A 163 -1.28 -13.25 11.97
C THR A 163 -2.19 -12.02 11.92
N LEU A 164 -2.80 -11.72 10.77
CA LEU A 164 -3.74 -10.59 10.67
C LEU A 164 -5.04 -10.84 11.44
N SER A 165 -5.52 -12.08 11.49
CA SER A 165 -6.75 -12.46 12.19
C SER A 165 -6.55 -12.61 13.69
N ALA A 166 -5.33 -12.94 14.11
CA ALA A 166 -5.04 -13.20 15.51
C ALA A 166 -5.05 -11.94 16.40
N LEU A 167 -4.78 -10.72 15.91
CA LEU A 167 -4.29 -9.67 16.83
C LEU A 167 -4.65 -8.20 16.53
N GLU A 168 -4.67 -7.44 17.62
CA GLU A 168 -4.13 -6.09 17.75
C GLU A 168 -2.78 -6.23 18.47
N GLY A 169 -1.75 -5.45 18.12
CA GLY A 169 -0.43 -5.60 18.76
C GLY A 169 0.77 -5.59 17.80
N PRO A 170 1.97 -5.93 18.32
CA PRO A 170 3.24 -5.76 17.59
C PRO A 170 3.43 -6.76 16.44
N LEU A 171 2.85 -7.95 16.52
CA LEU A 171 3.01 -8.96 15.47
C LEU A 171 2.28 -8.59 14.17
N VAL A 172 1.15 -7.88 14.27
CA VAL A 172 0.44 -7.34 13.10
C VAL A 172 1.33 -6.37 12.32
N GLU A 173 2.08 -5.54 13.03
CA GLU A 173 3.03 -4.62 12.40
C GLU A 173 4.21 -5.33 11.77
N ALA A 174 4.73 -6.38 12.42
CA ALA A 174 5.77 -7.21 11.82
C ALA A 174 5.27 -7.88 10.53
N SER A 175 4.10 -8.50 10.56
CA SER A 175 3.49 -9.13 9.38
C SER A 175 3.33 -8.11 8.24
N ALA A 176 2.73 -6.94 8.51
CA ALA A 176 2.56 -5.91 7.51
C ALA A 176 3.90 -5.46 6.88
N ARG A 177 4.97 -5.30 7.68
CA ARG A 177 6.29 -4.92 7.15
C ARG A 177 6.96 -6.03 6.36
N VAL A 178 6.90 -7.27 6.86
CA VAL A 178 7.43 -8.45 6.15
C VAL A 178 6.76 -8.55 4.78
N SER A 179 5.43 -8.45 4.72
CA SER A 179 4.68 -8.44 3.46
C SER A 179 5.12 -7.29 2.57
N CYS A 180 5.28 -6.06 3.08
CA CYS A 180 5.80 -4.95 2.25
C CYS A 180 7.17 -5.29 1.63
N SER A 181 8.11 -5.80 2.43
CA SER A 181 9.47 -6.08 1.98
C SER A 181 9.52 -7.21 0.95
N ILE A 182 8.73 -8.27 1.15
CA ILE A 182 8.66 -9.40 0.22
C ILE A 182 7.96 -8.98 -1.07
N CYS A 183 6.90 -8.19 -0.96
CA CYS A 183 6.13 -7.79 -2.13
C CYS A 183 6.89 -6.80 -3.03
N ASP A 184 7.88 -6.05 -2.54
CA ASP A 184 8.70 -5.16 -3.37
C ASP A 184 9.51 -5.89 -4.46
N PHE A 185 9.84 -7.18 -4.27
CA PHE A 185 10.65 -7.92 -5.25
C PHE A 185 9.91 -8.25 -6.53
N LEU A 186 8.62 -8.61 -6.43
CA LEU A 186 7.85 -9.11 -7.57
C LEU A 186 7.74 -8.05 -8.68
N PRO A 187 7.38 -6.78 -8.41
CA PRO A 187 7.39 -5.71 -9.39
C PRO A 187 8.73 -5.53 -10.11
N HIS A 188 9.86 -5.64 -9.41
CA HIS A 188 11.18 -5.49 -10.00
C HIS A 188 11.57 -6.66 -10.92
N TYR A 189 11.19 -7.89 -10.58
CA TYR A 189 11.35 -9.02 -11.49
C TYR A 189 10.52 -8.83 -12.77
N LEU A 190 9.26 -8.40 -12.62
CA LEU A 190 8.38 -8.20 -13.75
C LEU A 190 8.83 -7.01 -14.63
N GLU A 191 9.27 -5.91 -14.02
CA GLU A 191 9.94 -4.79 -14.68
C GLU A 191 11.14 -5.28 -15.50
N SER A 192 12.03 -6.08 -14.89
CA SER A 192 13.22 -6.61 -15.56
C SER A 192 12.86 -7.51 -16.74
N ILE A 193 11.83 -8.35 -16.61
CA ILE A 193 11.32 -9.20 -17.69
C ILE A 193 10.79 -8.35 -18.84
N ILE A 194 9.95 -7.35 -18.57
CA ILE A 194 9.36 -6.49 -19.60
C ILE A 194 10.47 -5.71 -20.35
N ARG A 195 11.47 -5.22 -19.61
CA ARG A 195 12.64 -4.53 -20.17
C ARG A 195 13.51 -5.46 -21.01
N ALA A 196 13.69 -6.71 -20.58
CA ALA A 196 14.38 -7.74 -21.37
C ALA A 196 13.62 -8.12 -22.66
N LEU A 197 12.29 -7.95 -22.70
CA LEU A 197 11.47 -8.10 -23.90
C LEU A 197 11.54 -6.88 -24.85
N GLY A 198 12.25 -5.82 -24.46
CA GLY A 198 12.45 -4.60 -25.26
C GLY A 198 11.36 -3.55 -25.10
N TYR A 199 10.62 -3.57 -23.98
CA TYR A 199 9.62 -2.55 -23.65
C TYR A 199 10.03 -1.80 -22.38
N ASP A 200 9.73 -0.50 -22.31
CA ASP A 200 9.98 0.26 -21.09
C ASP A 200 8.97 -0.12 -19.99
N ALA A 201 9.47 -0.19 -18.76
CA ALA A 201 8.68 -0.46 -17.57
C ALA A 201 9.33 0.16 -16.33
N LYS A 202 8.47 0.50 -15.35
CA LYS A 202 8.83 1.01 -14.03
C LYS A 202 8.08 0.26 -12.96
N ALA A 203 8.79 -0.37 -12.03
CA ALA A 203 8.17 -0.89 -10.81
C ALA A 203 7.68 0.27 -9.91
N ASN A 204 6.57 0.06 -9.22
CA ASN A 204 6.00 0.98 -8.23
C ASN A 204 5.97 0.32 -6.83
N PRO A 205 7.14 -0.03 -6.26
CA PRO A 205 7.22 -0.68 -4.96
C PRO A 205 6.79 0.26 -3.83
N PHE A 206 6.60 -0.28 -2.63
CA PHE A 206 6.29 0.52 -1.44
C PHE A 206 7.37 1.58 -1.15
N SER A 207 8.64 1.28 -1.47
CA SER A 207 9.78 2.19 -1.34
C SER A 207 9.74 3.37 -2.33
N ASP A 208 9.10 3.24 -3.49
CA ASP A 208 9.04 4.21 -4.60
C ASP A 208 7.64 4.32 -5.25
N THR A 209 6.61 4.60 -4.45
CA THR A 209 5.24 4.70 -4.97
C THR A 209 4.91 6.09 -5.50
N ASP A 210 4.37 6.15 -6.72
CA ASP A 210 3.91 7.37 -7.40
C ASP A 210 2.39 7.60 -7.28
N ILE A 211 1.65 6.62 -6.75
CA ILE A 211 0.19 6.58 -6.84
C ILE A 211 -0.51 6.19 -5.54
N ILE A 212 -1.82 6.44 -5.50
CA ILE A 212 -2.76 5.77 -4.60
C ILE A 212 -3.20 4.47 -5.28
N GLU A 213 -2.85 3.34 -4.67
CA GLU A 213 -2.92 1.99 -5.26
C GLU A 213 -4.36 1.48 -5.50
N ALA A 214 -5.25 1.64 -4.51
CA ALA A 214 -6.59 1.04 -4.55
C ALA A 214 -7.44 1.44 -5.78
N PRO A 215 -7.48 2.72 -6.22
CA PRO A 215 -8.15 3.10 -7.46
C PRO A 215 -7.65 2.36 -8.71
N PHE A 216 -6.34 2.08 -8.80
CA PHE A 216 -5.77 1.31 -9.91
C PHE A 216 -6.20 -0.14 -9.86
N ALA A 217 -6.24 -0.74 -8.66
CA ALA A 217 -6.71 -2.11 -8.48
C ALA A 217 -8.20 -2.28 -8.80
N VAL A 218 -9.05 -1.30 -8.44
CA VAL A 218 -10.46 -1.27 -8.86
C VAL A 218 -10.57 -1.19 -10.38
N LYS A 219 -9.82 -0.27 -11.01
CA LYS A 219 -9.83 -0.11 -12.48
C LYS A 219 -9.31 -1.35 -13.20
N ALA A 220 -8.35 -2.07 -12.60
CA ALA A 220 -7.78 -3.31 -13.09
C ALA A 220 -8.64 -4.56 -12.78
N GLY A 221 -9.83 -4.39 -12.19
CA GLY A 221 -10.77 -5.49 -11.95
C GLY A 221 -10.40 -6.44 -10.82
N LEU A 222 -9.55 -6.01 -9.87
CA LEU A 222 -9.12 -6.87 -8.76
C LEU A 222 -10.10 -6.87 -7.58
N GLY A 223 -11.03 -5.93 -7.54
CA GLY A 223 -11.94 -5.79 -6.40
C GLY A 223 -12.73 -4.50 -6.45
N GLU A 224 -13.46 -4.26 -5.36
CA GLU A 224 -14.20 -3.03 -5.12
C GLU A 224 -13.64 -2.33 -3.87
N LEU A 225 -13.86 -1.03 -3.75
CA LEU A 225 -13.49 -0.29 -2.54
C LEU A 225 -14.51 -0.57 -1.42
N GLY A 226 -14.06 -1.16 -0.32
CA GLY A 226 -14.93 -1.49 0.81
C GLY A 226 -15.16 -0.32 1.78
N ARG A 227 -16.08 -0.51 2.73
CA ARG A 227 -16.34 0.45 3.83
C ARG A 227 -15.10 0.85 4.60
N SER A 228 -14.11 -0.04 4.75
CA SER A 228 -12.84 0.26 5.45
C SER A 228 -11.89 1.16 4.66
N GLY A 229 -12.22 1.51 3.41
CA GLY A 229 -11.33 2.22 2.50
C GLY A 229 -10.22 1.35 1.89
N LEU A 230 -10.28 0.03 2.10
CA LEU A 230 -9.37 -0.95 1.48
C LEU A 230 -10.03 -1.57 0.25
N LEU A 231 -9.21 -2.05 -0.69
CA LEU A 231 -9.69 -2.95 -1.73
C LEU A 231 -10.17 -4.25 -1.08
N VAL A 232 -11.36 -4.71 -1.45
CA VAL A 232 -11.86 -6.04 -1.14
C VAL A 232 -12.06 -6.77 -2.45
N SER A 233 -11.42 -7.93 -2.58
CA SER A 233 -11.66 -8.83 -3.70
C SER A 233 -12.65 -9.93 -3.29
N PRO A 234 -13.15 -10.74 -4.25
CA PRO A 234 -13.87 -11.97 -3.93
C PRO A 234 -13.09 -12.98 -3.07
N TRP A 235 -11.78 -12.79 -2.87
CA TRP A 235 -10.91 -13.61 -2.03
C TRP A 235 -10.58 -12.97 -0.67
N GLY A 236 -11.09 -11.76 -0.41
CA GLY A 236 -11.02 -11.08 0.88
C GLY A 236 -10.41 -9.69 0.87
N ALA A 237 -10.32 -9.09 2.06
CA ALA A 237 -9.80 -7.73 2.26
C ALA A 237 -8.32 -7.70 2.74
N GLN A 238 -7.73 -8.88 2.97
CA GLN A 238 -6.36 -9.06 3.45
C GLN A 238 -5.37 -9.12 2.29
N LEU A 239 -5.34 -8.06 1.48
CA LEU A 239 -4.52 -7.99 0.27
C LEU A 239 -3.46 -6.90 0.36
N ARG A 240 -2.31 -7.18 -0.24
CA ARG A 240 -1.28 -6.20 -0.56
C ARG A 240 -1.30 -5.91 -2.05
N LEU A 241 -1.30 -4.63 -2.41
CA LEU A 241 -1.26 -4.19 -3.81
C LEU A 241 0.17 -3.86 -4.23
N LEU A 242 0.46 -4.12 -5.49
CA LEU A 242 1.74 -3.84 -6.13
C LEU A 242 1.50 -3.46 -7.58
N GLU A 243 2.33 -2.57 -8.13
CA GLU A 243 2.14 -2.12 -9.50
C GLU A 243 3.43 -2.10 -10.33
N VAL A 244 3.27 -2.34 -11.62
CA VAL A 244 4.31 -2.14 -12.65
C VAL A 244 3.70 -1.34 -13.79
N PHE A 245 4.27 -0.16 -14.04
CA PHE A 245 3.92 0.67 -15.18
C PHE A 245 4.69 0.25 -16.42
N THR A 246 4.07 0.27 -17.60
CA THR A 246 4.74 -0.10 -18.84
C THR A 246 4.11 0.53 -20.09
N ASN A 247 4.91 0.61 -21.16
CA ASN A 247 4.47 0.91 -22.51
C ASN A 247 4.35 -0.33 -23.40
N MET A 248 4.52 -1.54 -22.83
CA MET A 248 4.19 -2.79 -23.50
C MET A 248 2.69 -2.82 -23.85
N PRO A 249 2.30 -3.05 -25.12
CA PRO A 249 0.89 -3.17 -25.49
C PRO A 249 0.23 -4.34 -24.75
N LEU A 250 -0.80 -4.05 -23.97
CA LEU A 250 -1.55 -5.01 -23.17
C LEU A 250 -3.05 -4.81 -23.37
N VAL A 251 -3.84 -5.82 -23.01
CA VAL A 251 -5.30 -5.79 -22.99
C VAL A 251 -5.73 -5.45 -21.57
N PRO A 252 -6.36 -4.28 -21.33
CA PRO A 252 -6.87 -3.92 -20.01
C PRO A 252 -8.01 -4.84 -19.59
N ASP A 253 -8.07 -5.11 -18.29
CA ASP A 253 -9.22 -5.69 -17.63
C ASP A 253 -10.29 -4.63 -17.36
N MET A 254 -11.46 -5.09 -16.94
CA MET A 254 -12.59 -4.23 -16.61
C MET A 254 -12.84 -4.27 -15.10
N PRO A 255 -13.31 -3.16 -14.50
CA PRO A 255 -13.82 -3.16 -13.14
C PRO A 255 -14.87 -4.26 -12.94
N ILE A 256 -14.91 -4.82 -11.73
CA ILE A 256 -15.89 -5.84 -11.34
C ILE A 256 -16.93 -5.25 -10.38
N ASP A 257 -18.11 -5.84 -10.39
CA ASP A 257 -19.17 -5.62 -9.39
C ASP A 257 -19.58 -7.00 -8.88
N PHE A 258 -19.28 -7.28 -7.61
CA PHE A 258 -19.66 -8.50 -6.92
C PHE A 258 -20.62 -8.22 -5.76
N GLY A 259 -21.25 -7.03 -5.76
CA GLY A 259 -22.21 -6.60 -4.75
C GLY A 259 -21.57 -6.12 -3.45
N LEU A 260 -20.28 -5.75 -3.44
CA LEU A 260 -19.62 -5.31 -2.21
C LEU A 260 -20.26 -4.04 -1.64
N GLN A 261 -20.64 -3.09 -2.49
CA GLN A 261 -21.23 -1.83 -2.03
C GLN A 261 -22.51 -2.08 -1.24
N GLU A 262 -23.46 -2.83 -1.81
CA GLU A 262 -24.73 -3.17 -1.15
C GLU A 262 -24.51 -3.99 0.12
N PHE A 263 -23.53 -4.91 0.10
CA PHE A 263 -23.14 -5.65 1.29
C PHE A 263 -22.59 -4.71 2.39
N CYS A 264 -21.75 -3.74 2.03
CA CYS A 264 -21.13 -2.82 2.97
C CYS A 264 -22.13 -1.86 3.62
N LYS A 265 -23.22 -1.49 2.94
CA LYS A 265 -24.31 -0.66 3.50
C LYS A 265 -24.92 -1.27 4.76
N VAL A 266 -25.11 -2.59 4.76
CA VAL A 266 -25.76 -3.32 5.85
C VAL A 266 -24.74 -3.89 6.86
N CYS A 267 -23.62 -4.44 6.38
CA CYS A 267 -22.73 -5.25 7.21
C CYS A 267 -22.10 -4.50 8.40
N LYS A 268 -21.48 -3.33 8.14
CA LYS A 268 -20.83 -2.43 9.11
C LYS A 268 -19.81 -3.03 10.10
N LYS A 269 -19.53 -4.34 10.05
CA LYS A 269 -18.71 -5.07 11.03
C LYS A 269 -17.31 -4.49 11.21
N CYS A 270 -16.66 -4.02 10.14
CA CYS A 270 -15.36 -3.37 10.24
C CYS A 270 -15.40 -2.07 11.04
N ALA A 271 -16.49 -1.30 10.93
CA ALA A 271 -16.69 -0.06 11.68
C ALA A 271 -17.06 -0.33 13.14
N GLU A 272 -17.95 -1.29 13.39
CA GLU A 272 -18.33 -1.73 14.75
C GLU A 272 -17.13 -2.22 15.57
N ASN A 273 -16.17 -2.87 14.91
CA ASN A 273 -14.98 -3.42 15.56
C ASN A 273 -13.76 -2.50 15.45
N CYS A 274 -13.88 -1.28 14.93
CA CYS A 274 -12.75 -0.37 14.82
C CYS A 274 -12.38 0.19 16.20
N PRO A 275 -11.19 -0.13 16.76
CA PRO A 275 -10.85 0.27 18.13
C PRO A 275 -10.71 1.79 18.31
N SER A 276 -10.42 2.51 17.22
CA SER A 276 -10.35 3.98 17.22
C SER A 276 -11.57 4.66 16.63
N GLN A 277 -12.61 3.92 16.27
CA GLN A 277 -13.84 4.46 15.69
C GLN A 277 -13.55 5.36 14.47
N ALA A 278 -12.57 4.95 13.66
CA ALA A 278 -12.11 5.70 12.51
C ALA A 278 -12.97 5.48 11.26
N ILE A 279 -13.85 4.49 11.26
CA ILE A 279 -14.62 4.08 10.07
C ILE A 279 -16.06 4.56 10.23
N SER A 280 -16.61 5.23 9.21
CA SER A 280 -18.00 5.68 9.25
C SER A 280 -19.00 4.52 9.41
N MET A 281 -20.02 4.78 10.22
CA MET A 281 -21.20 3.92 10.46
C MET A 281 -22.39 4.27 9.55
N ASP A 282 -22.25 5.24 8.64
CA ASP A 282 -23.33 5.67 7.76
C ASP A 282 -23.76 4.54 6.83
N ASP A 283 -25.05 4.46 6.49
CA ASP A 283 -25.56 3.44 5.57
C ASP A 283 -24.92 3.62 4.19
N GLU A 284 -25.03 4.82 3.63
CA GLU A 284 -24.55 5.15 2.29
C GLU A 284 -23.13 5.75 2.31
N PRO A 285 -22.31 5.50 1.29
CA PRO A 285 -21.08 6.25 1.10
C PRO A 285 -21.42 7.71 0.77
N SER A 286 -20.53 8.62 1.13
CA SER A 286 -20.72 10.05 0.89
C SER A 286 -19.59 10.59 0.02
N GLU A 287 -19.79 11.81 -0.48
CA GLU A 287 -18.68 12.54 -1.07
C GLU A 287 -17.66 12.87 0.02
N VAL A 288 -16.50 12.23 -0.07
CA VAL A 288 -15.37 12.44 0.82
C VAL A 288 -14.34 13.27 0.08
N ILE A 289 -14.11 14.47 0.61
CA ILE A 289 -13.12 15.42 0.12
C ILE A 289 -11.93 15.38 1.08
N THR A 290 -10.94 14.54 0.78
CA THR A 290 -9.63 14.58 1.45
C THR A 290 -8.61 15.18 0.48
N THR A 291 -7.49 14.50 0.24
CA THR A 291 -6.56 14.84 -0.85
C THR A 291 -7.19 14.62 -2.22
N VAL A 292 -8.14 13.68 -2.32
CA VAL A 292 -8.87 13.38 -3.55
C VAL A 292 -10.37 13.38 -3.24
N LYS A 293 -11.16 13.97 -4.13
CA LYS A 293 -12.62 13.86 -4.10
C LYS A 293 -13.02 12.44 -4.53
N SER A 294 -13.70 11.72 -3.66
CA SER A 294 -14.11 10.33 -3.88
C SER A 294 -15.49 10.07 -3.27
N ILE A 295 -16.24 9.12 -3.83
CA ILE A 295 -17.46 8.61 -3.18
C ILE A 295 -17.07 7.36 -2.41
N ARG A 296 -17.08 7.42 -1.07
CA ARG A 296 -16.72 6.31 -0.19
C ARG A 296 -17.26 6.55 1.22
N TRP A 297 -17.20 5.53 2.07
CA TRP A 297 -17.37 5.75 3.51
C TRP A 297 -16.17 6.50 4.08
N LEU A 298 -16.44 7.60 4.80
CA LEU A 298 -15.40 8.40 5.42
C LEU A 298 -14.58 7.54 6.39
N GLN A 299 -13.25 7.60 6.23
CA GLN A 299 -12.30 7.06 7.18
C GLN A 299 -11.59 8.25 7.82
N ASP A 300 -11.59 8.35 9.13
CA ASP A 300 -10.75 9.30 9.88
C ASP A 300 -9.32 8.75 9.92
N GLU A 301 -8.51 9.17 8.95
CA GLU A 301 -7.12 8.73 8.82
C GLU A 301 -6.26 9.08 10.04
N LYS A 302 -6.59 10.15 10.77
CA LYS A 302 -5.87 10.59 11.97
C LYS A 302 -6.06 9.59 13.10
N LYS A 303 -7.31 9.23 13.39
CA LYS A 303 -7.65 8.21 14.40
C LYS A 303 -7.13 6.83 14.03
N CYS A 304 -7.24 6.46 12.76
CA CYS A 304 -6.72 5.19 12.27
C CYS A 304 -5.21 5.12 12.50
N LEU A 305 -4.47 6.14 12.04
CA LEU A 305 -3.02 6.21 12.20
C LEU A 305 -2.60 6.25 13.66
N ALA A 306 -3.26 7.04 14.52
CA ALA A 306 -2.92 7.12 15.95
C ALA A 306 -3.02 5.75 16.65
N ARG A 307 -4.11 5.00 16.42
CA ARG A 307 -4.28 3.64 16.98
C ARG A 307 -3.18 2.71 16.51
N ARG A 308 -2.94 2.76 15.21
CA ARG A 308 -1.88 2.04 14.55
C ARG A 308 -0.53 2.39 15.22
N LEU A 309 -0.18 3.67 15.36
CA LEU A 309 1.07 4.12 15.97
C LEU A 309 1.31 3.58 17.37
N ALA A 310 0.26 3.62 18.20
CA ALA A 310 0.35 3.21 19.58
C ALA A 310 0.36 1.68 19.77
N TYR A 311 -0.44 0.95 18.98
CA TYR A 311 -0.77 -0.44 19.28
C TYR A 311 -0.50 -1.44 18.15
N GLY A 312 -0.44 -1.00 16.90
CA GLY A 312 -0.57 -1.89 15.75
C GLY A 312 -2.03 -2.29 15.50
N CYS A 313 -2.47 -2.36 14.24
CA CYS A 313 -3.86 -2.68 13.94
C CYS A 313 -4.08 -3.16 12.50
N ALA A 314 -4.86 -4.22 12.36
CA ALA A 314 -5.46 -4.68 11.11
C ALA A 314 -6.90 -5.19 11.32
N LYS A 315 -7.57 -4.74 12.39
CA LYS A 315 -8.86 -5.29 12.85
C LYS A 315 -9.95 -5.23 11.77
N CYS A 316 -9.98 -4.16 10.99
CA CYS A 316 -10.95 -4.02 9.90
C CYS A 316 -10.79 -5.07 8.79
N GLN A 317 -9.57 -5.56 8.55
CA GLN A 317 -9.29 -6.61 7.58
C GLN A 317 -9.69 -7.99 8.12
N SER A 318 -9.41 -8.26 9.40
CA SER A 318 -9.67 -9.56 10.01
C SER A 318 -11.14 -9.84 10.31
N VAL A 319 -11.93 -8.81 10.62
CA VAL A 319 -13.36 -9.01 10.89
C VAL A 319 -14.22 -8.95 9.63
N CYS A 320 -13.65 -8.53 8.49
CA CYS A 320 -14.38 -8.42 7.23
C CYS A 320 -14.91 -9.80 6.84
N PRO A 321 -16.23 -9.99 6.63
CA PRO A 321 -16.78 -11.31 6.29
C PRO A 321 -16.32 -11.89 4.94
N TRP A 322 -15.67 -11.09 4.10
CA TRP A 322 -15.04 -11.54 2.86
C TRP A 322 -13.65 -12.15 3.08
N SER A 323 -13.02 -11.87 4.23
CA SER A 323 -11.69 -12.38 4.60
C SER A 323 -11.77 -13.73 5.30
#